data_AF-A0A1C5ZVN3-F1
#
_entry.id   AF-A0A1C5ZVN3-F1
#
_cell.length_a   1.000
_cell.length_b   1.000
_cell.length_c   1.000
_cell.angle_alpha   90.00
_cell.angle_beta   90.00
_cell.angle_gamma   90.00
#
_symmetry.space_group_name_H-M   'P 1'
#
loop_
_entity.id
_entity.type
_entity.pdbx_description
1 polymer ?
#
loop_
_entity_poly.entity_id
_entity_poly.type
_entity_poly.pdbx_seq_one_letter_code
_entity_poly.pdbx_strand_id
1 'polypeptide(L)'
;MNTRRFGPDDVVPAAEIIRRGGLLGIPTETVYGLGANGLDPEAVANIFAAKGRPQDNPLILHIPSSAWLERYCRNIPDAAYALADRFWPGPLTMILERGDMVPDVVTAGLDTVGMRCPAHPVCRAILTAADLPVAAPSGNTSGRPSPTTAQHMLEDMDGKIDGIVDGGPCTVGVESTIIDLTVMPPRLLRPGGVTLEDLRETLGEVAVDQAVRRLMGEGEHPRAPGMKYRHYAPKAPVTVVRGDPARGADYIRTHLEEGDGVVCFDEFAGQYPDHVVERLGPARDKAAQARHVFDALRAFDDTDVSAIWAQCPDDAGIGLAVANRLSKAAGFHIINVDEMGR
;
A
#
# COMPACT_ATOMS: atom_id res chain seq x y z
N MET A 1 -16.96 -13.30 15.88
CA MET A 1 -15.74 -13.51 16.69
C MET A 1 -15.45 -12.21 17.43
N ASN A 2 -14.71 -12.18 18.55
CA ASN A 2 -14.28 -10.91 19.15
C ASN A 2 -12.79 -10.71 18.83
N THR A 3 -12.44 -9.62 18.15
CA THR A 3 -11.05 -9.35 17.73
C THR A 3 -10.23 -8.91 18.94
N ARG A 4 -9.18 -9.67 19.24
CA ARG A 4 -8.30 -9.38 20.39
C ARG A 4 -7.40 -8.18 20.08
N ARG A 5 -7.14 -7.36 21.09
CA ARG A 5 -6.18 -6.25 21.00
C ARG A 5 -4.88 -6.62 21.70
N PHE A 6 -3.77 -6.41 21.02
CA PHE A 6 -2.41 -6.68 21.49
C PHE A 6 -1.60 -5.39 21.45
N GLY A 7 -0.66 -5.25 22.38
CA GLY A 7 0.35 -4.19 22.36
C GLY A 7 1.69 -4.65 21.75
N PRO A 8 2.67 -3.75 21.68
CA PRO A 8 4.02 -4.05 21.17
C PRO A 8 4.74 -5.20 21.89
N ASP A 9 4.42 -5.44 23.16
CA ASP A 9 5.06 -6.46 24.00
C ASP A 9 4.42 -7.86 23.85
N ASP A 10 3.26 -7.95 23.19
CA ASP A 10 2.49 -9.19 23.01
C ASP A 10 2.96 -10.04 21.81
N VAL A 11 4.26 -10.04 21.52
CA VAL A 11 4.84 -10.69 20.33
C VAL A 11 4.53 -12.19 20.29
N VAL A 12 4.71 -12.90 21.41
CA VAL A 12 4.51 -14.35 21.49
C VAL A 12 3.05 -14.75 21.24
N PRO A 13 2.04 -14.21 21.96
CA PRO A 13 0.64 -14.57 21.69
C PRO A 13 0.16 -14.12 20.30
N ALA A 14 0.71 -13.03 19.74
CA ALA A 14 0.47 -12.63 18.36
C ALA A 14 1.04 -13.66 17.35
N ALA A 15 2.27 -14.11 17.55
CA ALA A 15 2.88 -15.15 16.72
C ALA A 15 2.12 -16.49 16.79
N GLU A 16 1.56 -16.85 17.95
CA GLU A 16 0.71 -18.05 18.10
C GLU A 16 -0.58 -17.98 17.28
N ILE A 17 -1.13 -16.79 17.01
CA ILE A 17 -2.27 -16.64 16.10
C ILE A 17 -1.89 -17.11 14.70
N ILE A 18 -0.74 -16.61 14.21
CA ILE A 18 -0.23 -16.97 12.90
C ILE A 18 0.08 -18.47 12.82
N ARG A 19 0.79 -19.03 13.81
CA ARG A 19 1.17 -20.46 13.82
C ARG A 19 -0.01 -21.42 13.72
N ARG A 20 -1.13 -21.09 14.36
CA ARG A 20 -2.34 -21.95 14.35
C ARG A 20 -3.26 -21.70 13.14
N GLY A 21 -2.83 -20.93 12.15
CA GLY A 21 -3.61 -20.62 10.95
C GLY A 21 -4.63 -19.48 11.11
N GLY A 22 -4.55 -18.71 12.19
CA GLY A 22 -5.42 -17.55 12.44
C GLY A 22 -4.98 -16.28 11.71
N LEU A 23 -5.83 -15.26 11.77
CA LEU A 23 -5.64 -13.97 11.11
C LEU A 23 -5.22 -12.87 12.10
N LEU A 24 -4.15 -12.14 11.77
CA LEU A 24 -3.59 -11.09 12.63
C LEU A 24 -3.43 -9.77 11.88
N GLY A 25 -3.94 -8.68 12.44
CA GLY A 25 -3.56 -7.32 12.04
C GLY A 25 -2.17 -6.99 12.55
N ILE A 26 -1.22 -6.76 11.65
CA ILE A 26 0.21 -6.55 11.99
C ILE A 26 0.64 -5.14 11.54
N PRO A 27 1.26 -4.33 12.41
CA PRO A 27 1.79 -3.03 12.04
C PRO A 27 3.02 -3.20 11.14
N THR A 28 3.21 -2.31 10.16
CA THR A 28 4.48 -2.18 9.41
C THR A 28 4.87 -0.71 9.30
N GLU A 29 6.04 -0.40 8.75
CA GLU A 29 6.42 0.98 8.46
C GLU A 29 5.57 1.60 7.33
N THR A 30 4.99 0.78 6.45
CA THR A 30 4.20 1.24 5.30
C THR A 30 2.72 1.43 5.62
N VAL A 31 2.04 0.32 5.90
CA VAL A 31 0.60 0.20 6.18
C VAL A 31 0.40 -1.03 7.05
N TYR A 32 -0.66 -1.10 7.82
CA TYR A 32 -1.02 -2.32 8.54
C TYR A 32 -1.39 -3.44 7.56
N GLY A 33 -0.86 -4.64 7.83
CA GLY A 33 -1.11 -5.84 7.06
C GLY A 33 -2.11 -6.77 7.74
N LEU A 34 -2.90 -7.50 6.95
CA LEU A 34 -3.66 -8.66 7.43
C LEU A 34 -2.83 -9.92 7.20
N GLY A 35 -2.13 -10.37 8.24
CA GLY A 35 -1.22 -11.50 8.19
C GLY A 35 -1.90 -12.84 8.47
N ALA A 36 -1.46 -13.87 7.75
CA ALA A 36 -1.70 -15.28 8.06
C ALA A 36 -0.44 -16.11 7.75
N ASN A 37 -0.41 -17.37 8.17
CA ASN A 37 0.64 -18.30 7.79
C ASN A 37 0.70 -18.45 6.26
N GLY A 38 1.79 -17.98 5.65
CA GLY A 38 1.95 -18.00 4.19
C GLY A 38 2.22 -19.38 3.60
N LEU A 39 2.45 -20.40 4.42
CA LEU A 39 2.65 -21.79 3.98
C LEU A 39 1.39 -22.65 4.14
N ASP A 40 0.35 -22.10 4.76
CA ASP A 40 -0.92 -22.79 5.00
C ASP A 40 -1.99 -22.25 4.03
N PRO A 41 -2.42 -23.04 3.04
CA PRO A 41 -3.40 -22.59 2.06
C PRO A 41 -4.75 -22.18 2.67
N GLU A 42 -5.17 -22.81 3.76
CA GLU A 42 -6.44 -22.50 4.43
C GLU A 42 -6.35 -21.14 5.14
N ALA A 43 -5.25 -20.91 5.86
CA ALA A 43 -4.98 -19.62 6.51
C ALA A 43 -4.91 -18.47 5.48
N VAL A 44 -4.28 -18.71 4.33
CA VAL A 44 -4.23 -17.74 3.24
C VAL A 44 -5.62 -17.50 2.63
N ALA A 45 -6.43 -18.55 2.43
CA ALA A 45 -7.80 -18.40 1.94
C ALA A 45 -8.67 -17.52 2.87
N ASN A 46 -8.45 -17.61 4.18
CA ASN A 46 -9.14 -16.79 5.17
C ASN A 46 -8.81 -15.29 5.04
N ILE A 47 -7.61 -14.91 4.56
CA ILE A 47 -7.29 -13.50 4.22
C ILE A 47 -8.24 -12.97 3.16
N PHE A 48 -8.45 -13.74 2.08
CA PHE A 48 -9.32 -13.34 0.98
C PHE A 48 -10.78 -13.22 1.43
N ALA A 49 -11.24 -14.18 2.25
CA ALA A 49 -12.59 -14.17 2.81
C ALA A 49 -12.83 -12.95 3.72
N ALA A 50 -11.93 -12.66 4.66
CA ALA A 50 -12.06 -11.54 5.59
C ALA A 50 -12.09 -10.18 4.85
N LYS A 51 -11.31 -10.04 3.78
CA LYS A 51 -11.25 -8.80 2.99
C LYS A 51 -12.37 -8.65 1.95
N GLY A 52 -13.08 -9.72 1.62
CA GLY A 52 -13.96 -9.76 0.45
C GLY A 52 -13.18 -9.56 -0.86
N ARG A 53 -11.98 -10.13 -0.97
CA ARG A 53 -11.06 -9.93 -2.10
C ARG A 53 -11.10 -11.11 -3.07
N PRO A 54 -11.09 -10.90 -4.40
CA PRO A 54 -10.90 -11.96 -5.38
C PRO A 54 -9.57 -12.72 -5.17
N GLN A 55 -9.58 -14.04 -5.38
CA GLN A 55 -8.39 -14.91 -5.22
C GLN A 55 -7.37 -14.80 -6.37
N ASP A 56 -7.63 -13.96 -7.38
CA ASP A 56 -6.79 -13.83 -8.59
C ASP A 56 -5.64 -12.83 -8.43
N ASN A 57 -5.39 -12.34 -7.22
CA ASN A 57 -4.42 -11.29 -6.96
C ASN A 57 -3.39 -11.76 -5.94
N PRO A 58 -2.10 -11.85 -6.30
CA PRO A 58 -1.08 -12.43 -5.45
C PRO A 58 -0.92 -11.67 -4.12
N LEU A 59 -0.28 -12.33 -3.16
CA LEU A 59 0.10 -11.80 -1.86
C LEU A 59 1.61 -11.59 -1.76
N ILE A 60 2.03 -10.79 -0.78
CA ILE A 60 3.43 -10.60 -0.44
C ILE A 60 3.73 -11.41 0.81
N LEU A 61 4.77 -12.23 0.74
CA LEU A 61 5.35 -12.91 1.90
C LEU A 61 6.30 -11.97 2.62
N HIS A 62 6.05 -11.81 3.91
CA HIS A 62 6.89 -11.06 4.83
C HIS A 62 7.82 -12.02 5.58
N ILE A 63 9.12 -11.70 5.57
CA ILE A 63 10.19 -12.47 6.19
C ILE A 63 11.04 -11.56 7.11
N PRO A 64 11.68 -12.10 8.16
CA PRO A 64 12.39 -11.28 9.14
C PRO A 64 13.77 -10.78 8.68
N SER A 65 14.33 -11.37 7.61
CA SER A 65 15.65 -11.03 7.03
C SER A 65 15.82 -11.61 5.62
N SER A 66 16.76 -11.07 4.84
CA SER A 66 17.12 -11.59 3.49
C SER A 66 17.65 -13.04 3.50
N ALA A 67 18.20 -13.51 4.63
CA ALA A 67 18.66 -14.90 4.78
C ALA A 67 17.56 -15.96 4.61
N TRP A 68 16.29 -15.54 4.55
CA TRP A 68 15.15 -16.42 4.31
C TRP A 68 14.77 -16.54 2.84
N LEU A 69 15.37 -15.75 1.93
CA LEU A 69 15.04 -15.78 0.51
C LEU A 69 15.23 -17.17 -0.09
N GLU A 70 16.36 -17.82 0.17
CA GLU A 70 16.67 -19.16 -0.35
C GLU A 70 15.71 -20.26 0.14
N ARG A 71 14.97 -20.01 1.22
CA ARG A 71 13.93 -20.94 1.67
C ARG A 71 12.71 -20.92 0.74
N TYR A 72 12.37 -19.77 0.15
CA TYR A 72 11.09 -19.58 -0.56
C TYR A 72 11.23 -19.15 -2.02
N CYS A 73 12.45 -18.92 -2.49
CA CYS A 73 12.72 -18.46 -3.85
C CYS A 73 13.80 -19.32 -4.51
N ARG A 74 13.78 -19.33 -5.85
CA ARG A 74 14.79 -19.95 -6.71
C ARG A 74 15.46 -18.89 -7.57
N ASN A 75 16.62 -19.22 -8.14
CA ASN A 75 17.34 -18.39 -9.12
C ASN A 75 17.44 -16.90 -8.72
N ILE A 76 17.76 -16.64 -7.44
CA ILE A 76 17.77 -15.29 -6.88
C ILE A 76 18.94 -14.50 -7.50
N PRO A 77 18.69 -13.40 -8.22
CA PRO A 77 19.75 -12.63 -8.86
C PRO A 77 20.54 -11.80 -7.83
N ASP A 78 21.81 -11.51 -8.11
CA ASP A 78 22.66 -10.64 -7.26
C ASP A 78 22.02 -9.27 -6.98
N ALA A 79 21.25 -8.76 -7.95
CA ALA A 79 20.47 -7.53 -7.81
C ALA A 79 19.49 -7.57 -6.62
N ALA A 80 18.94 -8.75 -6.29
CA ALA A 80 18.05 -8.90 -5.13
C ALA A 80 18.81 -8.70 -3.81
N TYR A 81 20.03 -9.23 -3.70
CA TYR A 81 20.87 -9.04 -2.53
C TYR A 81 21.37 -7.61 -2.41
N ALA A 82 21.79 -6.97 -3.51
CA ALA A 82 22.18 -5.56 -3.52
C ALA A 82 21.04 -4.63 -3.06
N LEU A 83 19.80 -4.90 -3.50
CA LEU A 83 18.62 -4.18 -3.03
C LEU A 83 18.31 -4.47 -1.56
N ALA A 84 18.42 -5.73 -1.13
CA ALA A 84 18.18 -6.09 0.26
C ALA A 84 19.19 -5.41 1.21
N ASP A 85 20.47 -5.36 0.85
CA ASP A 85 21.51 -4.72 1.68
C ASP A 85 21.26 -3.22 1.86
N ARG A 86 20.66 -2.56 0.86
CA ARG A 86 20.38 -1.12 0.88
C ARG A 86 19.02 -0.77 1.49
N PHE A 87 17.99 -1.56 1.21
CA PHE A 87 16.60 -1.20 1.48
C PHE A 87 15.88 -2.16 2.43
N TRP A 88 16.49 -3.28 2.84
CA TRP A 88 15.93 -4.19 3.84
C TRP A 88 16.70 -4.14 5.17
N PRO A 89 15.99 -4.16 6.31
CA PRO A 89 14.54 -4.07 6.46
C PRO A 89 13.97 -2.72 5.99
N GLY A 90 12.84 -2.72 5.26
CA GLY A 90 12.26 -1.49 4.71
C GLY A 90 11.17 -1.69 3.65
N PRO A 91 10.71 -0.56 3.05
CA PRO A 91 9.50 -0.49 2.24
C PRO A 91 9.72 -0.95 0.79
N LEU A 92 10.52 -1.99 0.58
CA LEU A 92 10.77 -2.60 -0.73
C LEU A 92 10.24 -4.03 -0.76
N THR A 93 9.54 -4.36 -1.84
CA THR A 93 9.11 -5.71 -2.19
C THR A 93 9.76 -6.11 -3.50
N MET A 94 10.35 -7.30 -3.53
CA MET A 94 10.97 -7.87 -4.73
C MET A 94 10.11 -9.02 -5.24
N ILE A 95 9.77 -8.99 -6.53
CA ILE A 95 9.19 -10.15 -7.22
C ILE A 95 10.34 -11.03 -7.69
N LEU A 96 10.32 -12.29 -7.24
CA LEU A 96 11.34 -13.30 -7.49
C LEU A 96 10.68 -14.59 -7.98
N GLU A 97 11.45 -15.50 -8.57
CA GLU A 97 10.97 -16.83 -8.90
C GLU A 97 10.67 -17.62 -7.61
N ARG A 98 9.50 -18.27 -7.55
CA ARG A 98 9.04 -18.97 -6.35
C ARG A 98 9.72 -20.33 -6.18
N GLY A 99 10.01 -20.68 -4.94
CA GLY A 99 10.38 -22.04 -4.53
C GLY A 99 9.17 -22.96 -4.37
N ASP A 100 9.40 -24.27 -4.32
CA ASP A 100 8.34 -25.29 -4.25
C ASP A 100 7.51 -25.22 -2.94
N MET A 101 8.08 -24.65 -1.88
CA MET A 101 7.38 -24.49 -0.61
C MET A 101 6.30 -23.39 -0.63
N VAL A 102 6.30 -22.50 -1.63
CA VAL A 102 5.32 -21.41 -1.71
C VAL A 102 4.02 -21.93 -2.33
N PRO A 103 2.89 -21.93 -1.60
CA PRO A 103 1.62 -22.42 -2.13
C PRO A 103 1.07 -21.55 -3.26
N ASP A 104 0.38 -22.16 -4.23
CA ASP A 104 -0.20 -21.45 -5.38
C ASP A 104 -1.21 -20.35 -4.96
N VAL A 105 -1.91 -20.53 -3.84
CA VAL A 105 -2.87 -19.53 -3.32
C VAL A 105 -2.19 -18.22 -2.90
N VAL A 106 -0.89 -18.24 -2.58
CA VAL A 106 -0.10 -17.04 -2.30
C VAL A 106 0.23 -16.30 -3.59
N THR A 107 0.57 -17.03 -4.64
CA THR A 107 1.04 -16.46 -5.92
C THR A 107 -0.07 -16.28 -6.95
N ALA A 108 -1.31 -16.64 -6.61
CA ALA A 108 -2.42 -16.74 -7.56
C ALA A 108 -2.07 -17.63 -8.77
N GLY A 109 -1.31 -18.70 -8.54
CA GLY A 109 -0.84 -19.64 -9.56
C GLY A 109 0.33 -19.15 -10.42
N LEU A 110 0.90 -17.98 -10.13
CA LEU A 110 2.11 -17.49 -10.82
C LEU A 110 3.35 -18.26 -10.37
N ASP A 111 4.36 -18.29 -11.24
CA ASP A 111 5.71 -18.83 -10.94
C ASP A 111 6.58 -17.86 -10.13
N THR A 112 6.02 -16.71 -9.74
CA THR A 112 6.72 -15.67 -9.00
C THR A 112 6.05 -15.38 -7.67
N VAL A 113 6.84 -14.90 -6.71
CA VAL A 113 6.40 -14.53 -5.36
C VAL A 113 6.95 -13.16 -4.99
N GLY A 114 6.12 -12.33 -4.33
CA GLY A 114 6.57 -11.07 -3.74
C GLY A 114 7.15 -11.30 -2.36
N MET A 115 8.41 -10.90 -2.15
CA MET A 115 9.12 -11.01 -0.87
C MET A 115 9.36 -9.62 -0.28
N ARG A 116 9.20 -9.48 1.04
CA ARG A 116 9.51 -8.24 1.77
C ARG A 116 10.08 -8.52 3.16
N CYS A 117 11.02 -7.69 3.60
CA CYS A 117 11.48 -7.61 4.98
C CYS A 117 11.05 -6.27 5.60
N PRO A 118 9.95 -6.21 6.39
CA PRO A 118 9.46 -4.95 7.00
C PRO A 118 10.44 -4.31 7.97
N ALA A 119 10.53 -2.98 8.02
CA ALA A 119 11.37 -2.25 8.98
C ALA A 119 10.74 -2.06 10.37
N HIS A 120 9.51 -2.49 10.58
CA HIS A 120 8.84 -2.31 11.87
C HIS A 120 9.33 -3.33 12.92
N PRO A 121 9.86 -2.91 14.09
CA PRO A 121 10.44 -3.81 15.09
C PRO A 121 9.46 -4.88 15.58
N VAL A 122 8.23 -4.50 15.94
CA VAL A 122 7.18 -5.43 16.38
C VAL A 122 6.81 -6.44 15.29
N CYS A 123 6.67 -6.00 14.04
CA CYS A 123 6.43 -6.89 12.90
C CYS A 123 7.52 -7.94 12.78
N ARG A 124 8.79 -7.52 12.75
CA ARG A 124 9.93 -8.43 12.65
C ARG A 124 10.00 -9.39 13.83
N ALA A 125 9.72 -8.91 15.05
CA ALA A 125 9.69 -9.76 16.23
C ALA A 125 8.59 -10.84 16.12
N ILE A 126 7.41 -10.50 15.59
CA ILE A 126 6.33 -11.47 15.32
C ILE A 126 6.76 -12.47 14.24
N LEU A 127 7.35 -12.00 13.13
CA LEU A 127 7.83 -12.87 12.05
C LEU A 127 8.90 -13.86 12.56
N THR A 128 9.86 -13.38 13.34
CA THR A 128 10.89 -14.22 13.96
C THR A 128 10.29 -15.19 14.97
N ALA A 129 9.38 -14.72 15.83
CA ALA A 129 8.75 -15.58 16.82
C ALA A 129 7.86 -16.65 16.18
N ALA A 130 7.17 -16.34 15.08
CA ALA A 130 6.32 -17.26 14.32
C ALA A 130 7.13 -18.36 13.61
N ASP A 131 8.37 -18.06 13.24
CA ASP A 131 9.31 -18.91 12.50
C ASP A 131 8.76 -19.46 11.17
N LEU A 132 7.98 -18.62 10.46
CA LEU A 132 7.41 -18.92 9.15
C LEU A 132 7.12 -17.61 8.38
N PRO A 133 7.02 -17.62 7.03
CA PRO A 133 6.73 -16.43 6.25
C PRO A 133 5.25 -16.06 6.41
N VAL A 134 4.97 -14.79 6.59
CA VAL A 134 3.58 -14.31 6.75
C VAL A 134 3.09 -13.71 5.45
N ALA A 135 2.06 -14.30 4.86
CA ALA A 135 1.34 -13.69 3.75
C ALA A 135 0.52 -12.52 4.29
N ALA A 136 0.77 -11.29 3.80
CA ALA A 136 0.09 -10.12 4.32
C ALA A 136 -0.18 -9.05 3.23
N PRO A 137 -1.41 -8.93 2.69
CA PRO A 137 -1.83 -7.72 2.01
C PRO A 137 -2.14 -6.61 3.03
N SER A 138 -2.44 -5.39 2.57
CA SER A 138 -3.00 -4.34 3.43
C SER A 138 -4.26 -4.84 4.15
N GLY A 139 -4.49 -4.41 5.40
CA GLY A 139 -5.57 -4.95 6.23
C GLY A 139 -6.93 -4.26 6.11
N ASN A 140 -7.24 -3.63 4.98
CA ASN A 140 -8.53 -2.99 4.73
C ASN A 140 -9.56 -3.91 4.03
N THR A 141 -10.84 -3.56 4.10
CA THR A 141 -11.85 -4.16 3.22
C THR A 141 -11.49 -3.84 1.76
N SER A 142 -11.62 -4.81 0.85
CA SER A 142 -11.18 -4.66 -0.55
C SER A 142 -11.80 -3.40 -1.20
N GLY A 143 -10.95 -2.58 -1.83
CA GLY A 143 -11.34 -1.31 -2.47
C GLY A 143 -11.14 -0.06 -1.61
N ARG A 144 -11.29 -0.16 -0.28
CA ARG A 144 -11.11 0.98 0.65
C ARG A 144 -9.65 1.46 0.73
N PRO A 145 -9.38 2.68 1.23
CA PRO A 145 -8.03 3.14 1.55
C PRO A 145 -7.29 2.16 2.48
N SER A 146 -5.97 2.05 2.34
CA SER A 146 -5.18 1.16 3.19
C SER A 146 -5.14 1.67 4.64
N PRO A 147 -4.99 0.78 5.65
CA PRO A 147 -4.96 1.19 7.04
C PRO A 147 -3.54 1.56 7.47
N THR A 148 -3.38 2.74 8.04
CA THR A 148 -2.12 3.32 8.55
C THR A 148 -2.03 3.32 10.08
N THR A 149 -3.12 2.95 10.76
CA THR A 149 -3.24 2.88 12.22
C THR A 149 -3.99 1.60 12.63
N ALA A 150 -3.87 1.18 13.89
CA ALA A 150 -4.67 0.10 14.44
C ALA A 150 -6.17 0.42 14.46
N GLN A 151 -6.53 1.71 14.54
CA GLN A 151 -7.93 2.16 14.48
C GLN A 151 -8.52 1.92 13.08
N HIS A 152 -7.78 2.25 12.02
CA HIS A 152 -8.19 1.94 10.64
C HIS A 152 -8.34 0.43 10.39
N MET A 153 -7.51 -0.39 11.05
CA MET A 153 -7.65 -1.84 11.02
C MET A 153 -8.93 -2.30 11.72
N LEU A 154 -9.23 -1.77 12.91
CA LEU A 154 -10.42 -2.10 13.68
C LEU A 154 -11.70 -1.77 12.88
N GLU A 155 -11.77 -0.59 12.27
CA GLU A 155 -12.91 -0.19 11.43
C GLU A 155 -13.26 -1.21 10.35
N ASP A 156 -12.26 -1.85 9.76
CA ASP A 156 -12.46 -2.77 8.64
C ASP A 156 -12.53 -4.25 9.04
N MET A 157 -11.81 -4.63 10.10
CA MET A 157 -11.55 -6.04 10.44
C MET A 157 -12.09 -6.49 11.79
N ASP A 158 -12.68 -5.58 12.59
CA ASP A 158 -13.28 -5.98 13.86
C ASP A 158 -14.37 -7.05 13.66
N GLY A 159 -14.28 -8.09 14.49
CA GLY A 159 -15.13 -9.27 14.43
C GLY A 159 -14.82 -10.26 13.31
N LYS A 160 -13.92 -9.94 12.37
CA LYS A 160 -13.53 -10.78 11.22
C LYS A 160 -12.20 -11.52 11.42
N ILE A 161 -11.33 -11.05 12.33
CA ILE A 161 -9.98 -11.57 12.53
C ILE A 161 -9.70 -11.87 14.01
N ASP A 162 -8.71 -12.71 14.30
CA ASP A 162 -8.39 -13.16 15.66
C ASP A 162 -7.81 -12.07 16.54
N GLY A 163 -7.03 -11.14 15.97
CA GLY A 163 -6.52 -10.00 16.71
C GLY A 163 -5.79 -8.95 15.89
N ILE A 164 -5.48 -7.83 16.53
CA ILE A 164 -4.73 -6.70 15.98
C ILE A 164 -3.66 -6.30 16.99
N VAL A 165 -2.43 -6.14 16.50
CA VAL A 165 -1.32 -5.59 17.26
C VAL A 165 -1.23 -4.10 17.01
N ASP A 166 -1.44 -3.28 18.04
CA ASP A 166 -1.24 -1.84 17.95
C ASP A 166 0.25 -1.51 18.11
N GLY A 167 0.89 -1.18 16.98
CA GLY A 167 2.28 -0.72 16.91
C GLY A 167 2.40 0.79 16.76
N GLY A 168 1.30 1.54 16.89
CA GLY A 168 1.24 2.96 16.57
C GLY A 168 1.09 3.24 15.06
N PRO A 169 1.09 4.52 14.66
CA PRO A 169 0.94 4.92 13.26
C PRO A 169 2.11 4.50 12.37
N CYS A 170 1.82 4.18 11.11
CA CYS A 170 2.84 3.90 10.10
C CYS A 170 3.69 5.15 9.78
N THR A 171 4.99 4.98 9.60
CA THR A 171 5.93 6.09 9.38
C THR A 171 6.09 6.51 7.91
N VAL A 172 5.76 5.62 6.97
CA VAL A 172 5.76 5.90 5.51
C VAL A 172 4.36 6.24 4.99
N GLY A 173 3.34 5.50 5.42
CA GLY A 173 1.92 5.75 5.10
C GLY A 173 1.43 5.31 3.73
N VAL A 174 2.32 5.03 2.78
CA VAL A 174 2.00 4.33 1.52
C VAL A 174 2.64 2.95 1.50
N GLU A 175 2.06 2.03 0.72
CA GLU A 175 2.58 0.66 0.61
C GLU A 175 4.01 0.60 0.04
N SER A 176 4.64 -0.56 0.20
CA SER A 176 5.97 -0.83 -0.34
C SER A 176 6.05 -0.64 -1.86
N THR A 177 7.22 -0.20 -2.29
CA THR A 177 7.63 -0.21 -3.69
C THR A 177 7.76 -1.66 -4.15
N ILE A 178 7.26 -1.99 -5.34
CA ILE A 178 7.35 -3.34 -5.91
C ILE A 178 8.21 -3.30 -7.17
N ILE A 179 9.32 -4.02 -7.14
CA ILE A 179 10.26 -4.18 -8.26
C ILE A 179 10.25 -5.65 -8.73
N ASP A 180 10.11 -5.85 -10.04
CA ASP A 180 10.20 -7.15 -10.67
C ASP A 180 11.62 -7.41 -11.15
N LEU A 181 12.26 -8.41 -10.57
CA LEU A 181 13.63 -8.84 -10.88
C LEU A 181 13.67 -10.09 -11.77
N THR A 182 12.51 -10.58 -12.21
CA THR A 182 12.40 -11.73 -13.13
C THR A 182 12.50 -11.32 -14.60
N VAL A 183 12.63 -10.03 -14.87
CA VAL A 183 12.70 -9.44 -16.21
C VAL A 183 13.87 -8.47 -16.32
N MET A 184 14.38 -8.28 -17.54
CA MET A 184 15.45 -7.35 -17.85
C MET A 184 14.99 -6.31 -18.89
N PRO A 185 15.16 -5.00 -18.64
CA PRO A 185 15.61 -4.40 -17.37
C PRO A 185 14.59 -4.64 -16.22
N PRO A 186 15.01 -4.59 -14.94
CA PRO A 186 14.10 -4.65 -13.80
C PRO A 186 12.94 -3.68 -13.94
N ARG A 187 11.75 -4.06 -13.46
CA ARG A 187 10.51 -3.33 -13.73
C ARG A 187 9.77 -2.89 -12.47
N LEU A 188 9.62 -1.58 -12.28
CA LEU A 188 8.80 -1.01 -11.23
C LEU A 188 7.32 -1.31 -11.51
N LEU A 189 6.70 -2.17 -10.71
CA LEU A 189 5.29 -2.56 -10.81
C LEU A 189 4.39 -1.65 -9.96
N ARG A 190 4.91 -1.14 -8.84
CA ARG A 190 4.17 -0.23 -7.95
C ARG A 190 5.12 0.75 -7.26
N PRO A 191 4.91 2.07 -7.39
CA PRO A 191 5.65 3.06 -6.61
C PRO A 191 5.22 3.05 -5.14
N GLY A 192 6.16 3.26 -4.23
CA GLY A 192 5.96 3.21 -2.78
C GLY A 192 7.07 3.94 -2.03
N GLY A 193 7.42 3.45 -0.84
CA GLY A 193 8.39 4.11 0.06
C GLY A 193 9.85 4.17 -0.44
N VAL A 194 10.27 3.27 -1.34
CA VAL A 194 11.56 3.38 -2.05
C VAL A 194 11.34 4.05 -3.41
N THR A 195 12.06 5.12 -3.71
CA THR A 195 11.80 5.92 -4.91
C THR A 195 12.34 5.27 -6.18
N LEU A 196 11.84 5.69 -7.34
CA LEU A 196 12.36 5.21 -8.63
C LEU A 196 13.82 5.62 -8.82
N GLU A 197 14.17 6.80 -8.32
CA GLU A 197 15.53 7.34 -8.29
C GLU A 197 16.46 6.44 -7.46
N ASP A 198 16.05 6.05 -6.24
CA ASP A 198 16.81 5.13 -5.39
C ASP A 198 17.05 3.76 -6.07
N LEU A 199 16.02 3.24 -6.75
CA LEU A 199 16.12 1.99 -7.49
C LEU A 199 17.12 2.11 -8.65
N ARG A 200 17.09 3.22 -9.41
CA ARG A 200 18.00 3.47 -10.52
C ARG A 200 19.43 3.68 -10.06
N GLU A 201 19.63 4.32 -8.90
CA GLU A 201 20.96 4.47 -8.32
C GLU A 201 21.60 3.10 -7.99
N THR A 202 20.78 2.12 -7.62
CA THR A 202 21.25 0.77 -7.24
C THR A 202 21.35 -0.18 -8.42
N LEU A 203 20.40 -0.12 -9.36
CA LEU A 203 20.25 -1.09 -10.45
C LEU A 203 20.70 -0.56 -11.83
N GLY A 204 20.93 0.75 -11.94
CA GLY A 204 21.08 1.42 -13.24
C GLY A 204 19.72 1.61 -13.91
N GLU A 205 19.45 0.85 -14.98
CA GLU A 205 18.20 1.00 -15.73
C GLU A 205 17.03 0.30 -15.03
N VAL A 206 15.92 1.02 -14.85
CA VAL A 206 14.66 0.49 -14.32
C VAL A 206 13.52 0.95 -15.21
N ALA A 207 12.80 -0.03 -15.79
CA ALA A 207 11.58 0.21 -16.55
C ALA A 207 10.41 0.49 -15.60
N VAL A 208 9.47 1.34 -16.02
CA VAL A 208 8.24 1.60 -15.28
C VAL A 208 7.09 0.88 -15.98
N ASP A 209 6.35 0.06 -15.24
CA ASP A 209 5.21 -0.65 -15.81
C ASP A 209 4.08 0.32 -16.21
N GLN A 210 3.36 -0.01 -17.28
CA GLN A 210 2.26 0.84 -17.77
C GLN A 210 1.14 0.97 -16.73
N ALA A 211 0.89 -0.07 -15.92
CA ALA A 211 -0.14 -0.05 -14.86
C ALA A 211 0.16 0.95 -13.73
N VAL A 212 1.37 1.54 -13.69
CA VAL A 212 1.69 2.67 -12.81
C VAL A 212 0.99 3.95 -13.29
N ARG A 213 0.76 4.09 -14.60
CA ARG A 213 0.25 5.31 -15.25
C ARG A 213 -1.17 5.19 -15.81
N ARG A 214 -1.75 3.99 -15.87
CA ARG A 214 -3.12 3.76 -16.34
C ARG A 214 -3.79 2.61 -15.59
N LEU A 215 -5.12 2.54 -15.68
CA LEU A 215 -5.85 1.32 -15.31
C LEU A 215 -5.44 0.15 -16.20
N MET A 216 -5.36 -1.03 -15.60
CA MET A 216 -5.25 -2.27 -16.34
C MET A 216 -6.52 -2.53 -17.15
N GLY A 217 -6.36 -3.06 -18.36
CA GLY A 217 -7.47 -3.40 -19.25
C GLY A 217 -8.15 -4.73 -18.88
N GLU A 218 -9.31 -4.99 -19.48
CA GLU A 218 -9.95 -6.32 -19.40
C GLU A 218 -9.04 -7.40 -19.98
N GLY A 219 -8.79 -8.47 -19.22
CA GLY A 219 -7.90 -9.58 -19.62
C GLY A 219 -6.44 -9.45 -19.23
N GLU A 220 -5.98 -8.30 -18.69
CA GLU A 220 -4.63 -8.18 -18.13
C GLU A 220 -4.57 -8.81 -16.71
N HIS A 221 -3.55 -9.65 -16.46
CA HIS A 221 -3.34 -10.32 -15.16
C HIS A 221 -2.36 -9.55 -14.28
N PRO A 222 -2.68 -9.29 -12.99
CA PRO A 222 -1.82 -8.53 -12.10
C PRO A 222 -0.61 -9.38 -11.68
N ARG A 223 0.60 -8.87 -11.90
CA ARG A 223 1.85 -9.48 -11.40
C ARG A 223 2.12 -9.19 -9.92
N ALA A 224 1.44 -8.19 -9.37
CA ALA A 224 1.64 -7.73 -8.01
C ALA A 224 0.36 -7.07 -7.43
N PRO A 225 0.26 -6.98 -6.08
CA PRO A 225 -0.87 -6.31 -5.44
C PRO A 225 -1.05 -4.84 -5.86
N GLY A 226 -2.31 -4.43 -5.99
CA GLY A 226 -2.69 -3.04 -6.25
C GLY A 226 -2.55 -2.60 -7.71
N MET A 227 -2.36 -3.51 -8.67
CA MET A 227 -2.32 -3.19 -10.10
C MET A 227 -3.70 -3.17 -10.79
N LYS A 228 -4.60 -4.08 -10.38
CA LYS A 228 -5.95 -4.29 -10.98
C LYS A 228 -7.03 -3.64 -10.11
N TYR A 229 -8.12 -3.11 -10.68
CA TYR A 229 -9.29 -2.49 -10.02
C TYR A 229 -9.13 -1.04 -9.50
N ARG A 230 -10.28 -0.37 -9.27
CA ARG A 230 -10.36 0.87 -8.49
C ARG A 230 -9.95 0.54 -7.06
N HIS A 231 -8.87 1.16 -6.60
CA HIS A 231 -8.25 0.91 -5.31
C HIS A 231 -8.12 2.22 -4.54
N TYR A 232 -8.19 2.12 -3.21
CA TYR A 232 -8.05 3.26 -2.29
C TYR A 232 -9.18 4.28 -2.38
N ALA A 233 -10.33 3.88 -2.92
CA ALA A 233 -11.44 4.79 -3.13
C ALA A 233 -12.26 4.92 -1.83
N PRO A 234 -12.48 6.15 -1.34
CA PRO A 234 -13.55 6.41 -0.39
C PRO A 234 -14.92 6.19 -1.05
N LYS A 235 -16.00 6.28 -0.27
CA LYS A 235 -17.38 6.15 -0.76
C LYS A 235 -17.70 7.20 -1.84
N ALA A 236 -17.28 8.44 -1.62
CA ALA A 236 -17.48 9.54 -2.56
C ALA A 236 -16.54 9.43 -3.78
N PRO A 237 -16.98 9.85 -4.99
CA PRO A 237 -16.12 9.96 -6.16
C PRO A 237 -15.00 10.97 -5.91
N VAL A 238 -13.79 10.68 -6.44
CA VAL A 238 -12.62 11.55 -6.28
C VAL A 238 -12.21 12.10 -7.64
N THR A 239 -11.94 13.40 -7.70
CA THR A 239 -11.31 14.09 -8.84
C THR A 239 -9.95 14.60 -8.42
N VAL A 240 -8.91 14.26 -9.18
CA VAL A 240 -7.53 14.66 -8.88
C VAL A 240 -7.12 15.84 -9.75
N VAL A 241 -6.61 16.90 -9.14
CA VAL A 241 -6.09 18.09 -9.81
C VAL A 241 -4.57 18.09 -9.73
N ARG A 242 -3.91 17.92 -10.88
CA ARG A 242 -2.46 17.93 -11.06
C ARG A 242 -1.99 19.25 -11.66
N GLY A 243 -0.79 19.68 -11.29
CA GLY A 243 -0.09 20.83 -11.84
C GLY A 243 0.50 21.70 -10.74
N ASP A 244 0.80 22.96 -11.05
CA ASP A 244 1.25 23.93 -10.04
C ASP A 244 0.28 23.98 -8.84
N PRO A 245 0.78 23.91 -7.58
CA PRO A 245 -0.08 23.84 -6.40
C PRO A 245 -1.06 25.02 -6.26
N ALA A 246 -0.62 26.25 -6.56
CA ALA A 246 -1.49 27.42 -6.43
C ALA A 246 -2.57 27.44 -7.51
N ARG A 247 -2.21 27.10 -8.76
CA ARG A 247 -3.18 26.95 -9.86
C ARG A 247 -4.17 25.82 -9.60
N GLY A 248 -3.71 24.70 -9.07
CA GLY A 248 -4.57 23.58 -8.70
C GLY A 248 -5.56 23.97 -7.59
N ALA A 249 -5.10 24.71 -6.58
CA ALA A 249 -5.99 25.20 -5.52
C ALA A 249 -7.06 26.14 -6.05
N ASP A 250 -6.67 27.07 -6.93
CA ASP A 250 -7.56 28.03 -7.59
C ASP A 250 -8.59 27.34 -8.49
N TYR A 251 -8.15 26.32 -9.23
CA TYR A 251 -9.03 25.51 -10.06
C TYR A 251 -10.08 24.79 -9.21
N ILE A 252 -9.67 24.12 -8.13
CA ILE A 252 -10.61 23.46 -7.22
C ILE A 252 -11.62 24.48 -6.68
N ARG A 253 -11.14 25.62 -6.17
CA ARG A 253 -11.99 26.67 -5.59
C ARG A 253 -13.07 27.19 -6.56
N THR A 254 -12.77 27.22 -7.86
CA THR A 254 -13.67 27.73 -8.90
C THR A 254 -14.62 26.67 -9.46
N HIS A 255 -14.43 25.40 -9.13
CA HIS A 255 -15.21 24.26 -9.65
C HIS A 255 -15.91 23.44 -8.55
N LEU A 256 -15.74 23.80 -7.28
CA LEU A 256 -16.46 23.18 -6.17
C LEU A 256 -17.96 23.48 -6.23
N GLU A 257 -18.75 22.46 -5.93
CA GLU A 257 -20.19 22.57 -5.72
C GLU A 257 -20.54 22.43 -4.23
N GLU A 258 -21.73 22.91 -3.82
CA GLU A 258 -22.22 22.73 -2.46
C GLU A 258 -22.28 21.23 -2.10
N GLY A 259 -21.70 20.84 -0.97
CA GLY A 259 -21.62 19.45 -0.53
C GLY A 259 -20.34 18.71 -0.94
N ASP A 260 -19.48 19.31 -1.76
CA ASP A 260 -18.17 18.72 -2.08
C ASP A 260 -17.16 18.86 -0.93
N GLY A 261 -16.24 17.89 -0.85
CA GLY A 261 -15.09 17.88 0.05
C GLY A 261 -13.76 18.13 -0.68
N VAL A 262 -12.74 18.55 0.08
CA VAL A 262 -11.42 18.89 -0.49
C VAL A 262 -10.28 18.20 0.28
N VAL A 263 -9.40 17.54 -0.46
CA VAL A 263 -8.07 17.14 0.00
C VAL A 263 -7.05 18.12 -0.54
N CYS A 264 -6.39 18.91 0.31
CA CYS A 264 -5.46 19.95 -0.13
C CYS A 264 -4.13 19.95 0.63
N PHE A 265 -3.17 20.72 0.13
CA PHE A 265 -1.97 21.06 0.90
C PHE A 265 -2.31 22.10 1.98
N ASP A 266 -1.51 22.13 3.05
CA ASP A 266 -1.75 22.98 4.22
C ASP A 266 -1.91 24.46 3.88
N GLU A 267 -1.11 24.94 2.93
CA GLU A 267 -1.06 26.34 2.50
C GLU A 267 -2.38 26.81 1.87
N PHE A 268 -3.20 25.90 1.35
CA PHE A 268 -4.41 26.22 0.60
C PHE A 268 -5.71 25.91 1.35
N ALA A 269 -5.64 25.29 2.53
CA ALA A 269 -6.84 24.89 3.28
C ALA A 269 -7.80 26.04 3.58
N GLY A 270 -7.27 27.25 3.80
CA GLY A 270 -8.08 28.45 4.04
C GLY A 270 -8.89 28.95 2.82
N GLN A 271 -8.71 28.36 1.64
CA GLN A 271 -9.47 28.73 0.43
C GLN A 271 -10.85 28.06 0.35
N TYR A 272 -11.16 27.13 1.25
CA TYR A 272 -12.38 26.30 1.21
C TYR A 272 -13.17 26.39 2.53
N PRO A 273 -13.55 27.59 3.01
CA PRO A 273 -14.10 27.78 4.36
C PRO A 273 -15.46 27.07 4.59
N ASP A 274 -16.22 26.83 3.52
CA ASP A 274 -17.58 26.26 3.59
C ASP A 274 -17.63 24.77 3.25
N HIS A 275 -16.47 24.11 3.14
CA HIS A 275 -16.35 22.70 2.74
C HIS A 275 -15.67 21.86 3.82
N VAL A 276 -15.88 20.54 3.77
CA VAL A 276 -15.09 19.60 4.55
C VAL A 276 -13.69 19.52 3.92
N VAL A 277 -12.65 19.84 4.70
CA VAL A 277 -11.28 19.93 4.23
C VAL A 277 -10.37 18.98 5.00
N GLU A 278 -9.69 18.11 4.27
CA GLU A 278 -8.63 17.25 4.78
C GLU A 278 -7.27 17.67 4.23
N ARG A 279 -6.26 17.67 5.11
CA ARG A 279 -4.93 18.18 4.79
C ARG A 279 -3.93 17.06 4.57
N LEU A 280 -3.22 17.10 3.44
CA LEU A 280 -2.11 16.18 3.17
C LEU A 280 -0.82 16.59 3.88
N GLY A 281 -0.71 17.83 4.36
CA GLY A 281 0.53 18.44 4.81
C GLY A 281 1.05 19.50 3.82
N PRO A 282 2.24 20.07 4.07
CA PRO A 282 2.79 21.13 3.23
C PRO A 282 3.01 20.69 1.79
N ALA A 283 2.80 21.58 0.82
CA ALA A 283 2.96 21.27 -0.60
C ALA A 283 4.38 20.76 -0.96
N ARG A 284 5.38 21.20 -0.18
CA ARG A 284 6.80 20.82 -0.35
C ARG A 284 7.22 19.58 0.44
N ASP A 285 6.38 19.07 1.33
CA ASP A 285 6.69 17.89 2.16
C ASP A 285 5.91 16.65 1.67
N LYS A 286 6.47 16.00 0.65
CA LYS A 286 5.88 14.78 0.06
C LYS A 286 5.88 13.60 1.02
N ALA A 287 6.77 13.59 2.01
CA ALA A 287 6.78 12.54 3.03
C ALA A 287 5.61 12.70 3.99
N ALA A 288 5.24 13.93 4.37
CA ALA A 288 4.00 14.20 5.09
C ALA A 288 2.77 13.79 4.27
N GLN A 289 2.74 14.16 2.99
CA GLN A 289 1.64 13.77 2.09
C GLN A 289 1.48 12.26 1.99
N ALA A 290 2.57 11.50 1.93
CA ALA A 290 2.53 10.04 1.95
C ALA A 290 1.99 9.47 3.26
N ARG A 291 2.31 10.08 4.40
CA ARG A 291 1.78 9.68 5.72
C ARG A 291 0.27 9.92 5.83
N HIS A 292 -0.23 11.02 5.28
CA HIS A 292 -1.61 11.46 5.50
C HIS A 292 -2.59 11.08 4.39
N VAL A 293 -2.13 10.62 3.21
CA VAL A 293 -3.02 10.41 2.05
C VAL A 293 -4.17 9.45 2.33
N PHE A 294 -3.94 8.35 3.05
CA PHE A 294 -5.03 7.42 3.37
C PHE A 294 -5.91 7.92 4.51
N ASP A 295 -5.35 8.62 5.50
CA ASP A 295 -6.09 9.22 6.61
C ASP A 295 -7.08 10.26 6.07
N ALA A 296 -6.59 11.16 5.19
CA ALA A 296 -7.41 12.16 4.52
C ALA A 296 -8.54 11.55 3.68
N LEU A 297 -8.25 10.47 2.92
CA LEU A 297 -9.29 9.79 2.16
C LEU A 297 -10.31 9.07 3.05
N ARG A 298 -9.87 8.46 4.16
CA ARG A 298 -10.75 7.76 5.10
C ARG A 298 -11.67 8.71 5.85
N ALA A 299 -11.18 9.89 6.24
CA ALA A 299 -11.97 10.87 6.99
C ALA A 299 -13.29 11.23 6.28
N PHE A 300 -13.32 11.25 4.94
CA PHE A 300 -14.54 11.51 4.18
C PHE A 300 -15.58 10.39 4.24
N ASP A 301 -15.20 9.14 4.54
CA ASP A 301 -16.17 8.02 4.63
C ASP A 301 -17.19 8.21 5.77
N ASP A 302 -16.90 9.09 6.74
CA ASP A 302 -17.75 9.45 7.88
C ASP A 302 -18.42 10.82 7.71
N THR A 303 -18.43 11.35 6.49
CA THR A 303 -19.07 12.62 6.12
C THR A 303 -20.09 12.43 5.00
N ASP A 304 -20.96 13.42 4.79
CA ASP A 304 -22.01 13.39 3.76
C ASP A 304 -21.59 14.02 2.42
N VAL A 305 -20.28 14.09 2.14
CA VAL A 305 -19.79 14.76 0.91
C VAL A 305 -20.23 14.04 -0.36
N SER A 306 -20.63 14.82 -1.38
CA SER A 306 -21.08 14.31 -2.69
C SER A 306 -19.93 13.90 -3.61
N ALA A 307 -18.82 14.63 -3.55
CA ALA A 307 -17.59 14.37 -4.29
C ALA A 307 -16.37 14.90 -3.52
N ILE A 308 -15.17 14.44 -3.89
CA ILE A 308 -13.91 14.87 -3.29
C ILE A 308 -13.00 15.42 -4.38
N TRP A 309 -12.49 16.63 -4.18
CA TRP A 309 -11.46 17.24 -5.01
C TRP A 309 -10.11 17.16 -4.32
N ALA A 310 -9.11 16.55 -4.96
CA ALA A 310 -7.81 16.32 -4.37
C ALA A 310 -6.69 17.02 -5.14
N GLN A 311 -5.93 17.89 -4.46
CA GLN A 311 -4.62 18.33 -4.95
C GLN A 311 -3.66 17.14 -4.99
N CYS A 312 -2.78 17.13 -5.99
CA CYS A 312 -1.81 16.06 -6.20
C CYS A 312 -0.39 16.61 -6.28
N PRO A 313 0.59 16.00 -5.59
CA PRO A 313 1.99 16.39 -5.79
C PRO A 313 2.50 15.97 -7.16
N ASP A 314 3.66 16.54 -7.53
CA ASP A 314 4.42 16.08 -8.68
C ASP A 314 5.00 14.66 -8.45
N ASP A 315 5.44 14.04 -9.54
CA ASP A 315 5.90 12.64 -9.55
C ASP A 315 7.35 12.44 -9.05
N ALA A 316 8.05 13.46 -8.53
CA ALA A 316 9.43 13.29 -8.05
C ALA A 316 9.50 12.64 -6.67
N GLY A 317 10.40 11.67 -6.51
CA GLY A 317 10.61 10.93 -5.27
C GLY A 317 9.36 10.17 -4.82
N ILE A 318 9.02 10.24 -3.53
CA ILE A 318 7.81 9.60 -2.98
C ILE A 318 6.50 10.21 -3.52
N GLY A 319 6.57 11.38 -4.14
CA GLY A 319 5.43 12.03 -4.80
C GLY A 319 4.77 11.12 -5.85
N LEU A 320 5.56 10.32 -6.59
CA LEU A 320 5.03 9.31 -7.52
C LEU A 320 4.10 8.30 -6.83
N ALA A 321 4.42 7.90 -5.59
CA ALA A 321 3.60 6.96 -4.84
C ALA A 321 2.26 7.60 -4.44
N VAL A 322 2.31 8.80 -3.88
CA VAL A 322 1.11 9.58 -3.49
C VAL A 322 0.22 9.84 -4.69
N ALA A 323 0.79 10.34 -5.78
CA ALA A 323 0.11 10.61 -7.03
C ALA A 323 -0.53 9.34 -7.62
N ASN A 324 0.16 8.19 -7.54
CA ASN A 324 -0.40 6.91 -7.96
C ASN A 324 -1.61 6.48 -7.08
N ARG A 325 -1.58 6.72 -5.77
CA ARG A 325 -2.71 6.38 -4.87
C ARG A 325 -3.92 7.26 -5.16
N LEU A 326 -3.72 8.57 -5.25
CA LEU A 326 -4.79 9.52 -5.58
C LEU A 326 -5.41 9.21 -6.95
N SER A 327 -4.58 8.99 -7.99
CA SER A 327 -5.08 8.63 -9.32
C SER A 327 -5.90 7.33 -9.33
N LYS A 328 -5.52 6.33 -8.53
CA LYS A 328 -6.29 5.08 -8.40
C LYS A 328 -7.61 5.27 -7.63
N ALA A 329 -7.61 6.07 -6.56
CA ALA A 329 -8.81 6.41 -5.82
C ALA A 329 -9.86 7.11 -6.72
N ALA A 330 -9.37 8.00 -7.59
CA ALA A 330 -10.15 8.73 -8.60
C ALA A 330 -10.56 7.91 -9.82
N GLY A 331 -10.14 6.65 -9.94
CA GLY A 331 -10.37 5.89 -11.18
C GLY A 331 -9.79 6.58 -12.42
N PHE A 332 -8.70 7.34 -12.23
CA PHE A 332 -8.03 8.17 -13.24
C PHE A 332 -8.87 9.36 -13.76
N HIS A 333 -9.88 9.83 -13.02
CA HIS A 333 -10.46 11.15 -13.24
C HIS A 333 -9.48 12.25 -12.81
N ILE A 334 -8.66 12.71 -13.75
CA ILE A 334 -7.53 13.61 -13.53
C ILE A 334 -7.69 14.86 -14.40
N ILE A 335 -7.50 16.01 -13.77
CA ILE A 335 -7.49 17.32 -14.40
C ILE A 335 -6.05 17.86 -14.31
N ASN A 336 -5.46 18.21 -15.45
CA ASN A 336 -4.13 18.80 -15.50
C ASN A 336 -4.22 20.31 -15.79
N VAL A 337 -4.03 21.14 -14.75
CA VAL A 337 -4.16 22.60 -14.90
C VAL A 337 -3.01 23.22 -15.70
N ASP A 338 -1.87 22.53 -15.79
CA ASP A 338 -0.72 23.03 -16.57
C ASP A 338 -0.90 22.90 -18.08
N GLU A 339 -1.80 22.01 -18.52
CA GLU A 339 -2.15 21.83 -19.93
C GLU A 339 -3.28 22.77 -20.38
N MET A 340 -4.07 23.30 -19.46
CA MET A 340 -5.22 24.17 -19.74
C MET A 340 -4.86 25.61 -20.12
N GLY A 341 -3.59 25.98 -20.03
CA GLY A 341 -3.08 27.32 -20.35
C GLY A 341 -2.21 27.37 -21.62
N ARG A 342 -2.23 26.32 -22.45
CA ARG A 342 -1.49 26.26 -23.72
C ARG A 342 -2.39 26.48 -24.93
#